data_AF-A0A535C7A3-F1
#
_entry.id   AF-A0A535C7A3-F1
#
_cell.length_a   1.000
_cell.length_b   1.000
_cell.length_c   1.000
_cell.angle_alpha   90.00
_cell.angle_beta   90.00
_cell.angle_gamma   90.00
#
_symmetry.space_group_name_H-M   'P 1'
#
loop_
_entity.id
_entity.type
_entity.pdbx_description
1 polymer ?
#
loop_
_entity_poly.entity_id
_entity_poly.type
_entity_poly.pdbx_seq_one_letter_code
_entity_poly.pdbx_strand_id
1 'polypeptide(L)'
;MTLLGTFAMLGLGTLLLGELPRQRGREASLISAALILVGTVGGVLGLAFAVAASDVSAGFQPLGTSIGNSALFALGVSLTAIILVLDEALIGLFRGELQLWRNALFAVVKLAALLAASLWLSHVVGLTIYATWAIGNIFSLAALAGYAFVKKGRAGRNYFPQWGLLRKLGLSALKHHILNLTLQAPALILPVLVTVLLSATINAWFYVSWNLSSIANIFSVALTMTLYAA
;
A
#
# COMPACT_ATOMS: atom_id res chain seq x y z
N MET A 1 -8.14 -4.05 -2.09
CA MET A 1 -7.31 -3.23 -1.17
C MET A 1 -6.29 -2.38 -1.92
N THR A 2 -5.44 -2.97 -2.77
CA THR A 2 -4.41 -2.24 -3.54
C THR A 2 -4.94 -1.02 -4.30
N LEU A 3 -6.01 -1.17 -5.08
CA LEU A 3 -6.62 -0.06 -5.83
C LEU A 3 -6.92 1.15 -4.94
N LEU A 4 -7.72 0.94 -3.87
CA LEU A 4 -8.09 2.00 -2.93
C LEU A 4 -6.88 2.53 -2.16
N GLY A 5 -5.92 1.67 -1.82
CA GLY A 5 -4.66 2.05 -1.20
C GLY A 5 -3.84 3.00 -2.08
N THR A 6 -3.77 2.72 -3.39
CA THR A 6 -3.11 3.59 -4.37
C THR A 6 -3.78 4.97 -4.44
N PHE A 7 -5.11 5.03 -4.47
CA PHE A 7 -5.83 6.30 -4.39
C PHE A 7 -5.56 7.04 -3.07
N ALA A 8 -5.50 6.32 -1.95
CA ALA A 8 -5.24 6.88 -0.63
C ALA A 8 -3.82 7.41 -0.43
N MET A 9 -2.86 7.08 -1.31
CA MET A 9 -1.48 7.56 -1.18
C MET A 9 -1.34 9.08 -1.37
N LEU A 10 -2.27 9.73 -2.08
CA LEU A 10 -2.28 11.18 -2.31
C LEU A 10 -0.95 11.73 -2.89
N GLY A 11 -0.20 10.90 -3.62
CA GLY A 11 1.11 11.26 -4.20
C GLY A 11 2.23 11.44 -3.16
N LEU A 12 1.97 11.10 -1.90
CA LEU A 12 2.93 11.30 -0.81
C LEU A 12 4.14 10.37 -0.88
N GLY A 13 4.00 9.14 -1.38
CA GLY A 13 5.15 8.26 -1.55
C GLY A 13 6.23 8.91 -2.44
N THR A 14 5.82 9.39 -3.61
CA THR A 14 6.74 9.94 -4.63
C THR A 14 7.28 11.29 -4.20
N LEU A 15 6.48 12.08 -3.49
CA LEU A 15 6.95 13.30 -2.83
C LEU A 15 8.05 12.99 -1.82
N LEU A 16 7.80 12.04 -0.90
CA LEU A 16 8.75 11.69 0.16
C LEU A 16 10.04 11.10 -0.42
N LEU A 17 9.93 10.29 -1.46
CA LEU A 17 11.08 9.72 -2.17
C LEU A 17 12.10 10.80 -2.58
N GLY A 18 11.65 11.94 -3.10
CA GLY A 18 12.52 13.03 -3.55
C GLY A 18 12.82 14.11 -2.50
N GLU A 19 11.92 14.35 -1.54
CA GLU A 19 12.06 15.45 -0.57
C GLU A 19 12.73 15.01 0.74
N LEU A 20 12.69 13.73 1.13
CA LEU A 20 13.32 13.26 2.36
C LEU A 20 14.84 13.49 2.41
N PRO A 21 15.63 13.24 1.34
CA PRO A 21 17.05 13.60 1.30
C PRO A 21 17.33 15.08 1.60
N ARG A 22 16.38 15.97 1.32
CA ARG A 22 16.48 17.43 1.47
C ARG A 22 16.05 17.93 2.85
N GLN A 23 15.32 17.13 3.63
CA GLN A 23 14.72 17.54 4.91
C GLN A 23 15.49 17.00 6.13
N ARG A 24 16.80 17.32 6.20
CA ARG A 24 17.70 16.80 7.24
C ARG A 24 17.16 17.04 8.66
N GLY A 25 17.01 15.95 9.42
CA GLY A 25 16.53 15.95 10.80
C GLY A 25 15.00 16.02 10.97
N ARG A 26 14.22 16.18 9.91
CA ARG A 26 12.74 16.22 9.95
C ARG A 26 12.08 15.03 9.25
N GLU A 27 12.88 14.08 8.79
CA GLU A 27 12.45 12.94 7.97
C GLU A 27 11.38 12.11 8.71
N ALA A 28 11.66 11.74 9.96
CA ALA A 28 10.75 10.95 10.78
C ALA A 28 9.42 11.67 11.05
N SER A 29 9.44 12.99 11.24
CA SER A 29 8.23 13.79 11.49
C SER A 29 7.35 13.88 10.23
N LEU A 30 8.00 14.01 9.06
CA LEU A 30 7.31 14.11 7.78
C LEU A 30 6.72 12.75 7.37
N ILE A 31 7.47 11.66 7.54
CA ILE A 31 6.98 10.29 7.35
C ILE A 31 5.79 10.05 8.27
N SER A 32 5.91 10.34 9.58
CA SER A 32 4.83 10.17 10.55
C SER A 32 3.54 10.89 10.12
N ALA A 33 3.63 12.17 9.73
CA ALA A 33 2.48 12.94 9.26
C ALA A 33 1.86 12.34 7.99
N ALA A 34 2.69 11.91 7.04
CA ALA A 34 2.23 11.29 5.80
C ALA A 34 1.53 9.95 6.06
N LEU A 35 2.12 9.07 6.89
CA LEU A 35 1.56 7.76 7.21
C LEU A 35 0.23 7.87 7.94
N ILE A 36 0.09 8.82 8.89
CA ILE A 36 -1.19 9.07 9.55
C ILE A 36 -2.22 9.53 8.51
N LEU A 37 -1.87 10.50 7.65
CA LEU A 37 -2.80 11.02 6.65
C LEU A 37 -3.29 9.93 5.68
N VAL A 38 -2.38 9.19 5.05
CA VAL A 38 -2.76 8.15 4.07
C VAL A 38 -3.43 6.96 4.74
N GLY A 39 -3.06 6.64 5.99
CA GLY A 39 -3.72 5.63 6.79
C GLY A 39 -5.18 6.01 7.10
N THR A 40 -5.43 7.25 7.51
CA THR A 40 -6.78 7.77 7.77
C THR A 40 -7.60 7.81 6.48
N VAL A 41 -7.04 8.38 5.41
CA VAL A 41 -7.74 8.47 4.11
C VAL A 41 -8.04 7.08 3.56
N GLY A 42 -7.09 6.14 3.65
CA GLY A 42 -7.30 4.75 3.25
C GLY A 42 -8.37 4.04 4.08
N GLY A 43 -8.40 4.27 5.39
CA GLY A 43 -9.45 3.72 6.26
C GLY A 43 -10.84 4.26 5.90
N VAL A 44 -10.96 5.58 5.70
CA VAL A 44 -12.23 6.22 5.30
C VAL A 44 -12.69 5.72 3.93
N LEU A 45 -11.80 5.69 2.94
CA LEU A 45 -12.12 5.17 1.60
C LEU A 45 -12.48 3.69 1.63
N GLY A 46 -11.79 2.89 2.44
CA GLY A 46 -12.08 1.48 2.61
C GLY A 46 -13.44 1.22 3.25
N LEU A 47 -13.81 1.97 4.29
CA LEU A 47 -15.14 1.89 4.91
C LEU A 47 -16.23 2.34 3.94
N ALA A 48 -16.05 3.50 3.30
CA ALA A 48 -17.01 4.03 2.33
C ALA A 48 -17.23 3.03 1.19
N PHE A 49 -16.16 2.42 0.68
CA PHE A 49 -16.27 1.40 -0.36
C PHE A 49 -16.95 0.13 0.14
N ALA A 50 -16.60 -0.38 1.33
CA ALA A 50 -17.21 -1.61 1.86
C ALA A 50 -18.74 -1.49 2.01
N VAL A 51 -19.23 -0.32 2.42
CA VAL A 51 -20.67 -0.04 2.57
C VAL A 51 -21.32 0.27 1.22
N ALA A 52 -20.75 1.14 0.40
CA ALA A 52 -21.38 1.53 -0.86
C ALA A 52 -21.35 0.38 -1.88
N ALA A 53 -20.27 -0.40 -1.94
CA ALA A 53 -20.13 -1.47 -2.93
C ALA A 53 -21.00 -2.68 -2.62
N SER A 54 -21.33 -2.94 -1.35
CA SER A 54 -22.24 -4.04 -0.99
C SER A 54 -23.60 -3.87 -1.67
N ASP A 55 -24.09 -2.64 -1.76
CA ASP A 55 -25.42 -2.35 -2.33
C ASP A 55 -25.43 -2.39 -3.86
N VAL A 56 -24.27 -2.26 -4.51
CA VAL A 56 -24.15 -2.20 -5.98
C VAL A 56 -23.98 -3.59 -6.60
N SER A 57 -23.29 -4.51 -5.92
CA SER A 57 -23.02 -5.85 -6.48
C SER A 57 -23.02 -6.95 -5.43
N ALA A 58 -23.68 -8.06 -5.76
CA ALA A 58 -23.68 -9.27 -4.95
C ALA A 58 -22.26 -9.80 -4.65
N GLY A 59 -21.28 -9.51 -5.51
CA GLY A 59 -19.88 -9.90 -5.28
C GLY A 59 -19.21 -9.16 -4.12
N PHE A 60 -19.69 -7.97 -3.77
CA PHE A 60 -19.15 -7.15 -2.67
C PHE A 60 -19.98 -7.20 -1.41
N GLN A 61 -21.18 -7.79 -1.44
CA GLN A 61 -22.04 -8.00 -0.28
C GLN A 61 -21.28 -8.50 0.97
N PRO A 62 -20.38 -9.51 0.88
CA PRO A 62 -19.63 -9.98 2.05
C PRO A 62 -18.79 -8.92 2.78
N LEU A 63 -18.46 -7.80 2.15
CA LEU A 63 -17.74 -6.69 2.78
C LEU A 63 -18.64 -5.88 3.72
N GLY A 64 -19.91 -5.73 3.38
CA GLY A 64 -20.91 -4.95 4.12
C GLY A 64 -21.76 -5.77 5.10
N THR A 65 -21.72 -7.10 5.05
CA THR A 65 -22.55 -7.98 5.89
C THR A 65 -22.32 -7.83 7.39
N SER A 66 -21.13 -7.39 7.80
CA SER A 66 -20.78 -7.22 9.20
C SER A 66 -19.85 -6.02 9.37
N ILE A 67 -20.01 -5.31 10.49
CA ILE A 67 -19.10 -4.24 10.92
C ILE A 67 -17.66 -4.77 10.96
N GLY A 68 -17.45 -6.02 11.39
CA GLY A 68 -16.13 -6.65 11.42
C GLY A 68 -15.51 -6.81 10.03
N ASN A 69 -16.31 -7.16 9.01
CA ASN A 69 -15.82 -7.34 7.64
C ASN A 69 -15.44 -6.01 7.00
N SER A 70 -16.29 -5.00 7.18
CA SER A 70 -16.03 -3.64 6.71
C SER A 70 -14.80 -3.05 7.40
N ALA A 71 -14.68 -3.23 8.72
CA ALA A 71 -13.53 -2.77 9.49
C ALA A 71 -12.23 -3.48 9.07
N LEU A 72 -12.27 -4.79 8.85
CA LEU A 72 -11.11 -5.57 8.37
C LEU A 72 -10.67 -5.10 6.98
N PHE A 73 -11.61 -4.90 6.07
CA PHE A 73 -11.31 -4.41 4.73
C PHE A 73 -10.72 -3.00 4.77
N ALA A 74 -11.32 -2.10 5.54
CA ALA A 74 -10.82 -0.74 5.73
C ALA A 74 -9.43 -0.69 6.36
N LEU A 75 -9.18 -1.53 7.36
CA LEU A 75 -7.86 -1.72 7.95
C LEU A 75 -6.86 -2.20 6.89
N GLY A 76 -7.25 -3.17 6.06
CA GLY A 76 -6.42 -3.66 4.98
C GLY A 76 -6.08 -2.58 3.94
N VAL A 77 -7.03 -1.71 3.58
CA VAL A 77 -6.80 -0.55 2.69
C VAL A 77 -5.87 0.47 3.35
N SER A 78 -6.13 0.81 4.62
CA SER A 78 -5.30 1.73 5.41
C SER A 78 -3.85 1.26 5.50
N LEU A 79 -3.64 -0.01 5.90
CA LEU A 79 -2.33 -0.64 5.95
C LEU A 79 -1.65 -0.64 4.58
N THR A 80 -2.40 -0.91 3.51
CA THR A 80 -1.86 -0.90 2.15
C THR A 80 -1.36 0.49 1.76
N ALA A 81 -2.11 1.56 2.05
CA ALA A 81 -1.66 2.93 1.79
C ALA A 81 -0.39 3.28 2.59
N ILE A 82 -0.36 2.90 3.87
CA ILE A 82 0.78 3.10 4.77
C ILE A 82 2.04 2.41 4.22
N ILE A 83 1.96 1.11 3.87
CA ILE A 83 3.14 0.35 3.43
C ILE A 83 3.70 0.87 2.11
N LEU A 84 2.85 1.35 1.18
CA LEU A 84 3.31 1.84 -0.12
C LEU A 84 4.08 3.16 0.05
N VAL A 85 3.54 4.08 0.83
CA VAL A 85 4.21 5.36 1.14
C VAL A 85 5.46 5.15 1.98
N LEU A 86 5.43 4.22 2.95
CA LEU A 86 6.60 3.90 3.76
C LEU A 86 7.74 3.29 2.93
N ASP A 87 7.42 2.45 1.95
CA ASP A 87 8.44 1.85 1.07
C ASP A 87 9.16 2.89 0.24
N GLU A 88 8.42 3.77 -0.44
CA GLU A 88 9.02 4.85 -1.21
C GLU A 88 9.83 5.80 -0.31
N ALA A 89 9.37 6.03 0.93
CA ALA A 89 10.13 6.79 1.91
C ALA A 89 11.44 6.11 2.35
N LEU A 90 11.45 4.78 2.51
CA LEU A 90 12.67 4.03 2.85
C LEU A 90 13.70 4.08 1.72
N ILE A 91 13.26 4.01 0.46
CA ILE A 91 14.13 4.24 -0.71
C ILE A 91 14.69 5.66 -0.68
N GLY A 92 13.85 6.66 -0.42
CA GLY A 92 14.27 8.07 -0.32
C GLY A 92 15.27 8.33 0.80
N LEU A 93 15.34 7.46 1.81
CA LEU A 93 16.36 7.49 2.86
C LEU A 93 17.60 6.64 2.55
N PHE A 94 17.71 6.10 1.34
CA PHE A 94 18.73 5.12 0.94
C PHE A 94 18.80 3.91 1.88
N ARG A 95 17.63 3.44 2.35
CA ARG A 95 17.47 2.26 3.20
C ARG A 95 16.64 1.19 2.51
N GLY A 96 16.92 0.97 1.23
CA GLY A 96 16.26 -0.06 0.42
C GLY A 96 16.39 -1.46 1.02
N GLU A 97 17.45 -1.75 1.80
CA GLU A 97 17.59 -3.02 2.50
C GLU A 97 16.48 -3.26 3.54
N LEU A 98 16.00 -2.20 4.21
CA LEU A 98 14.91 -2.32 5.20
C LEU A 98 13.58 -2.57 4.51
N GLN A 99 13.35 -1.94 3.36
CA GLN A 99 12.17 -2.22 2.53
C GLN A 99 12.18 -3.68 2.06
N LEU A 100 13.32 -4.17 1.57
CA LEU A 100 13.45 -5.55 1.11
C LEU A 100 13.16 -6.54 2.24
N TRP A 101 13.81 -6.35 3.39
CA TRP A 101 13.62 -7.22 4.55
C TRP A 101 12.17 -7.22 5.04
N ARG A 102 11.56 -6.04 5.15
CA ARG A 102 10.15 -5.90 5.55
C ARG A 102 9.22 -6.59 4.56
N ASN A 103 9.44 -6.43 3.25
CA ASN A 103 8.63 -7.06 2.22
C ASN A 103 8.80 -8.59 2.18
N ALA A 104 10.01 -9.09 2.42
CA ALA A 104 10.25 -10.52 2.58
C ALA A 104 9.49 -11.09 3.79
N LEU A 105 9.55 -10.41 4.95
CA LEU A 105 8.81 -10.80 6.14
C LEU A 105 7.30 -10.77 5.91
N PHE A 106 6.78 -9.70 5.29
CA PHE A 106 5.38 -9.61 4.87
C PHE A 106 4.96 -10.82 4.02
N ALA A 107 5.75 -11.14 2.99
CA ALA A 107 5.46 -12.22 2.06
C ALA A 107 5.44 -13.58 2.77
N VAL A 108 6.45 -13.88 3.60
CA VAL A 108 6.55 -15.12 4.36
C VAL A 108 5.37 -15.26 5.33
N VAL A 109 5.07 -14.22 6.12
CA VAL A 109 3.97 -14.26 7.09
C VAL A 109 2.63 -14.39 6.39
N LYS A 110 2.40 -13.66 5.30
CA LYS A 110 1.16 -13.75 4.51
C LYS A 110 0.97 -15.17 3.96
N LEU A 111 2.00 -15.77 3.38
CA LEU A 111 1.92 -17.13 2.82
C LEU A 111 1.73 -18.19 3.91
N ALA A 112 2.42 -18.05 5.05
CA ALA A 112 2.23 -18.92 6.20
C ALA A 112 0.80 -18.82 6.76
N ALA A 113 0.26 -17.60 6.89
CA ALA A 113 -1.11 -17.37 7.33
C ALA A 113 -2.14 -17.93 6.32
N LEU A 114 -1.85 -17.87 5.02
CA LEU A 114 -2.70 -18.44 3.98
C LEU A 114 -2.67 -19.96 3.99
N LEU A 115 -1.50 -20.57 4.15
CA LEU A 115 -1.37 -22.02 4.32
C LEU A 115 -2.10 -22.49 5.59
N ALA A 116 -1.91 -21.77 6.69
CA ALA A 116 -2.61 -22.00 7.95
C ALA A 116 -4.14 -21.97 7.76
N ALA A 117 -4.64 -20.92 7.12
CA ALA A 117 -6.04 -20.79 6.78
C ALA A 117 -6.53 -21.97 5.93
N SER A 118 -5.76 -22.40 4.94
CA SER A 118 -6.13 -23.51 4.07
C SER A 118 -6.17 -24.86 4.78
N LEU A 119 -5.39 -25.06 5.83
CA LEU A 119 -5.33 -26.34 6.57
C LEU A 119 -6.36 -26.41 7.70
N TRP A 120 -6.70 -25.27 8.32
CA TRP A 120 -7.49 -25.24 9.55
C TRP A 120 -8.89 -24.62 9.43
N LEU A 121 -9.18 -23.85 8.38
CA LEU A 121 -10.51 -23.28 8.16
C LEU A 121 -11.33 -24.15 7.20
N SER A 122 -12.47 -24.63 7.66
CA SER A 122 -13.41 -25.43 6.86
C SER A 122 -14.07 -24.63 5.73
N HIS A 123 -14.18 -23.31 5.88
CA HIS A 123 -14.75 -22.40 4.88
C HIS A 123 -13.81 -21.22 4.65
N VAL A 124 -13.14 -21.21 3.49
CA VAL A 124 -12.28 -20.10 3.07
C VAL A 124 -13.10 -19.19 2.14
N VAL A 125 -13.32 -17.95 2.58
CA VAL A 125 -14.03 -16.91 1.80
C VAL A 125 -13.02 -15.89 1.31
N GLY A 126 -13.37 -15.08 0.30
CA GLY A 126 -12.47 -14.01 -0.19
C GLY A 126 -11.96 -13.07 0.91
N LEU A 127 -12.74 -12.86 1.98
CA LEU A 127 -12.33 -12.09 3.15
C LEU A 127 -11.15 -12.71 3.91
N THR A 128 -11.02 -14.04 3.92
CA THR A 128 -9.88 -14.75 4.52
C THR A 128 -8.58 -14.36 3.83
N ILE A 129 -8.60 -14.15 2.51
CA ILE A 129 -7.43 -13.68 1.76
C ILE A 129 -7.07 -12.24 2.17
N TYR A 130 -8.06 -11.40 2.45
CA TYR A 130 -7.80 -10.04 2.94
C TYR A 130 -7.22 -10.04 4.36
N ALA A 131 -7.70 -10.95 5.22
CA ALA A 131 -7.19 -11.12 6.57
C ALA A 131 -5.70 -11.51 6.58
N THR A 132 -5.29 -12.49 5.76
CA THR A 132 -3.87 -12.92 5.70
C THR A 132 -2.95 -11.79 5.22
N TRP A 133 -3.44 -10.96 4.31
CA TRP A 133 -2.74 -9.77 3.86
C TRP A 133 -2.58 -8.73 4.97
N ALA A 134 -3.66 -8.45 5.72
CA ALA A 134 -3.62 -7.54 6.86
C ALA A 134 -2.66 -8.03 7.95
N ILE A 135 -2.69 -9.33 8.28
CA ILE A 135 -1.78 -9.97 9.23
C ILE A 135 -0.33 -9.78 8.78
N GLY A 136 0.01 -10.11 7.54
CA GLY A 136 1.37 -9.91 7.01
C GLY A 136 1.83 -8.46 7.16
N ASN A 137 0.97 -7.49 6.85
CA ASN A 137 1.30 -6.08 6.97
C ASN A 137 1.54 -5.66 8.41
N ILE A 138 0.65 -6.06 9.33
CA ILE A 138 0.78 -5.76 10.77
C ILE A 138 2.09 -6.32 11.32
N PHE A 139 2.40 -7.59 11.05
CA PHE A 139 3.63 -8.22 11.53
C PHE A 139 4.87 -7.55 10.98
N SER A 140 4.91 -7.27 9.67
CA SER A 140 6.05 -6.65 9.03
C SER A 140 6.31 -5.21 9.50
N LEU A 141 5.23 -4.43 9.72
CA LEU A 141 5.32 -3.07 10.27
C LEU A 141 5.74 -3.08 11.74
N ALA A 142 5.17 -3.98 12.55
CA ALA A 142 5.52 -4.13 13.96
C ALA A 142 7.00 -4.50 14.13
N ALA A 143 7.50 -5.41 13.29
CA ALA A 143 8.91 -5.80 13.29
C ALA A 143 9.83 -4.62 12.92
N LEU A 144 9.48 -3.85 11.89
CA LEU A 144 10.24 -2.66 11.49
C LEU A 144 10.21 -1.57 12.58
N ALA A 145 9.05 -1.34 13.21
CA ALA A 145 8.90 -0.39 14.31
C ALA A 145 9.73 -0.83 15.53
N GLY A 146 9.70 -2.12 15.89
CA GLY A 146 10.52 -2.69 16.95
C GLY A 146 12.02 -2.54 16.67
N TYR A 147 12.46 -2.84 15.45
CA TYR A 147 13.84 -2.62 15.01
C TYR A 147 14.26 -1.15 15.13
N ALA A 148 13.41 -0.23 14.68
CA ALA A 148 13.68 1.20 14.76
C ALA A 148 13.79 1.69 16.22
N PHE A 149 12.94 1.16 17.11
CA PHE A 149 12.94 1.49 18.53
C PHE A 149 14.21 1.00 19.24
N VAL A 150 14.64 -0.24 18.97
CA VAL A 150 15.86 -0.82 19.55
C VAL A 150 17.11 -0.09 19.09
N LYS A 151 17.21 0.23 17.79
CA LYS A 151 18.43 0.82 17.21
C LYS A 151 18.63 2.31 17.55
N LYS A 152 17.56 3.09 17.76
CA LYS A 152 17.64 4.52 18.08
C LYS A 152 17.38 4.85 19.56
N GLY A 153 16.94 3.89 20.37
CA GLY A 153 16.47 4.15 21.75
C GLY A 153 15.28 5.13 21.79
N ARG A 154 14.89 5.57 23.00
CA ARG A 154 13.88 6.65 23.21
C ARG A 154 14.36 8.03 22.72
N ALA A 155 15.59 8.13 22.21
CA ALA A 155 16.25 9.38 21.84
C ALA A 155 15.88 9.79 20.42
N GLY A 156 14.73 10.44 20.26
CA GLY A 156 14.36 11.11 19.02
C GLY A 156 13.00 11.78 19.14
N ARG A 157 12.96 12.98 19.73
CA ARG A 157 11.75 13.82 19.85
C ARG A 157 11.08 14.21 18.51
N ASN A 158 11.58 13.73 17.36
CA ASN A 158 11.10 14.07 16.02
C ASN A 158 10.17 13.02 15.37
N TYR A 159 9.50 12.15 16.14
CA TYR A 159 8.42 11.32 15.57
C TYR A 159 7.06 12.03 15.54
N PHE A 160 6.95 13.18 16.20
CA PHE A 160 5.70 13.95 16.19
C PHE A 160 5.41 14.46 14.77
N PRO A 161 4.18 14.28 14.27
CA PRO A 161 3.83 14.66 12.91
C PRO A 161 3.91 16.18 12.72
N GLN A 162 4.66 16.62 11.70
CA GLN A 162 4.78 18.04 11.35
C GLN A 162 3.81 18.41 10.21
N TRP A 163 2.54 18.60 10.55
CA TRP A 163 1.47 18.96 9.60
C TRP A 163 1.76 20.21 8.79
N GLY A 164 2.42 21.21 9.39
CA GLY A 164 2.78 22.45 8.71
C GLY A 164 3.76 22.25 7.55
N LEU A 165 4.69 21.29 7.69
CA LEU A 165 5.63 20.95 6.62
C LEU A 165 4.92 20.17 5.51
N LEU A 166 4.09 19.19 5.89
CA LEU A 166 3.30 18.40 4.94
C LEU A 166 2.36 19.30 4.11
N ARG A 167 1.70 20.27 4.75
CA ARG A 167 0.79 21.22 4.08
C ARG A 167 1.52 22.09 3.07
N LYS A 168 2.76 22.52 3.35
CA LYS A 168 3.58 23.30 2.39
C LYS A 168 3.91 22.50 1.13
N LEU A 169 4.08 21.18 1.27
CA LEU A 169 4.37 20.29 0.15
C LEU A 169 3.09 19.73 -0.52
N GLY A 170 1.90 20.06 -0.01
CA GLY A 170 0.63 19.48 -0.44
C GLY A 170 0.32 19.70 -1.92
N LEU A 171 0.66 20.86 -2.49
CA LEU A 171 0.49 21.10 -3.93
C LEU A 171 1.40 20.20 -4.77
N SER A 172 2.64 19.97 -4.31
CA SER A 172 3.56 19.04 -4.98
C SER A 172 3.07 17.60 -4.88
N ALA A 173 2.59 17.19 -3.70
CA ALA A 173 1.96 15.89 -3.50
C ALA A 173 0.80 15.68 -4.48
N LEU A 174 -0.07 16.68 -4.64
CA LEU A 174 -1.22 16.60 -5.55
C LEU A 174 -0.79 16.45 -7.02
N LYS A 175 0.26 17.19 -7.44
CA LYS A 175 0.82 17.03 -8.80
C LYS A 175 1.33 15.61 -9.04
N HIS A 176 2.09 15.07 -8.08
CA HIS A 176 2.52 13.66 -8.14
C HIS A 176 1.31 12.72 -8.16
N HIS A 177 0.29 12.98 -7.35
CA HIS A 177 -0.89 12.13 -7.27
C HIS A 177 -1.62 12.03 -8.60
N ILE A 178 -1.91 13.17 -9.23
CA ILE A 178 -2.60 13.22 -10.52
C ILE A 178 -1.77 12.48 -11.57
N LEU A 179 -0.47 12.80 -11.67
CA LEU A 179 0.42 12.14 -12.63
C LEU A 179 0.48 10.62 -12.42
N ASN A 180 0.66 10.18 -11.17
CA ASN A 180 0.73 8.76 -10.84
C ASN A 180 -0.56 8.02 -11.14
N LEU A 181 -1.72 8.65 -10.91
CA LEU A 181 -3.01 8.06 -11.25
C LEU A 181 -3.21 8.00 -12.77
N THR A 182 -2.83 9.05 -13.51
CA THR A 182 -2.89 9.05 -14.97
C THR A 182 -2.00 7.96 -15.56
N LEU A 183 -0.79 7.75 -15.03
CA LEU A 183 0.12 6.70 -15.47
C LEU A 183 -0.37 5.29 -15.10
N GLN A 184 -1.04 5.12 -13.96
CA GLN A 184 -1.56 3.82 -13.54
C GLN A 184 -2.93 3.48 -14.15
N ALA A 185 -3.69 4.48 -14.60
CA ALA A 185 -5.04 4.28 -15.11
C ALA A 185 -5.12 3.21 -16.23
N PRO A 186 -4.22 3.19 -17.25
CA PRO A 186 -4.24 2.14 -18.25
C PRO A 186 -4.08 0.75 -17.64
N ALA A 187 -3.09 0.57 -16.75
CA ALA A 187 -2.82 -0.73 -16.13
C ALA A 187 -3.99 -1.24 -15.26
N LEU A 188 -4.78 -0.33 -14.67
CA LEU A 188 -5.94 -0.66 -13.86
C LEU A 188 -7.19 -0.94 -14.70
N ILE A 189 -7.37 -0.25 -15.82
CA ILE A 189 -8.57 -0.30 -16.66
C ILE A 189 -8.49 -1.43 -17.70
N LEU A 190 -7.31 -1.68 -18.28
CA LEU A 190 -7.13 -2.66 -19.37
C LEU A 190 -7.66 -4.06 -19.03
N PRO A 191 -7.34 -4.67 -17.88
CA PRO A 191 -7.86 -6.01 -17.55
C PRO A 191 -9.40 -6.05 -17.48
N VAL A 192 -10.02 -4.95 -17.03
CA VAL A 192 -11.48 -4.85 -16.99
C VAL A 192 -12.05 -4.77 -18.40
N LEU A 193 -11.45 -3.94 -19.27
CA LEU A 193 -11.87 -3.84 -20.68
C LEU A 193 -11.70 -5.17 -21.42
N VAL A 194 -10.59 -5.87 -21.23
CA VAL A 194 -10.35 -7.19 -21.84
C VAL A 194 -11.41 -8.20 -21.37
N THR A 195 -11.75 -8.18 -20.08
CA THR A 195 -12.78 -9.07 -19.53
C THR A 195 -14.16 -8.80 -20.13
N VAL A 196 -14.55 -7.52 -20.25
CA VAL A 196 -15.88 -7.10 -20.73
C VAL A 196 -16.02 -7.22 -22.25
N LEU A 197 -14.97 -6.86 -23.00
CA LEU A 197 -15.02 -6.80 -24.47
C LEU A 197 -14.70 -8.14 -25.14
N LEU A 198 -13.86 -8.97 -24.52
CA LEU A 198 -13.37 -10.21 -25.15
C LEU A 198 -13.87 -11.46 -24.43
N SER A 199 -13.47 -11.68 -23.17
CA SER A 199 -14.01 -12.71 -22.25
C SER A 199 -13.10 -12.86 -21.03
N ALA A 200 -13.61 -13.52 -19.99
CA ALA A 200 -12.82 -13.93 -18.82
C ALA A 200 -11.66 -14.88 -19.19
N THR A 201 -11.86 -15.79 -20.15
CA THR A 201 -10.81 -16.71 -20.60
C THR A 201 -9.66 -15.95 -21.25
N ILE A 202 -9.95 -15.03 -22.18
CA ILE A 202 -8.93 -14.19 -22.82
C ILE A 202 -8.21 -13.32 -21.79
N ASN A 203 -8.95 -12.77 -20.82
CA ASN A 203 -8.34 -12.00 -19.74
C ASN A 203 -7.36 -12.83 -18.89
N ALA A 204 -7.61 -14.13 -18.70
CA ALA A 204 -6.66 -15.00 -17.99
C ALA A 204 -5.32 -15.11 -18.73
N TRP A 205 -5.34 -15.32 -20.06
CA TRP A 205 -4.13 -15.34 -20.88
C TRP A 205 -3.42 -13.99 -20.86
N PHE A 206 -4.17 -12.91 -21.10
CA PHE A 206 -3.65 -11.54 -21.05
C PHE A 206 -2.98 -11.24 -19.71
N TYR A 207 -3.63 -11.58 -18.60
CA TYR A 207 -3.11 -11.32 -17.26
C TYR A 207 -1.82 -12.10 -16.99
N VAL A 208 -1.73 -13.38 -17.38
CA VAL A 208 -0.49 -14.16 -17.24
C VAL A 208 0.64 -13.54 -18.05
N SER A 209 0.40 -13.20 -19.32
CA SER A 209 1.40 -12.53 -20.17
C SER A 209 1.82 -11.17 -19.60
N TRP A 210 0.87 -10.39 -19.08
CA TRP A 210 1.13 -9.10 -18.45
C TRP A 210 2.03 -9.24 -17.21
N ASN A 211 1.79 -10.24 -16.36
CA ASN A 211 2.63 -10.50 -15.19
C ASN A 211 4.06 -10.89 -15.61
N LEU A 212 4.23 -11.74 -16.63
CA LEU A 212 5.54 -12.11 -17.16
C LEU A 212 6.29 -10.88 -17.71
N SER A 213 5.61 -10.03 -18.48
CA SER A 213 6.19 -8.78 -18.99
C SER A 213 6.57 -7.81 -17.87
N SER A 214 5.75 -7.73 -16.81
CA SER A 214 5.99 -6.85 -15.67
C SER A 214 7.29 -7.17 -14.93
N ILE A 215 7.76 -8.42 -14.94
CA ILE A 215 9.04 -8.81 -14.33
C ILE A 215 10.21 -8.04 -14.95
N ALA A 216 10.21 -7.85 -16.27
CA ALA A 216 11.25 -7.08 -16.96
C ALA A 216 11.27 -5.60 -16.53
N ASN A 217 10.10 -5.03 -16.23
CA ASN A 217 9.98 -3.63 -15.82
C ASN A 217 10.44 -3.36 -14.37
N ILE A 218 10.57 -4.39 -13.53
CA ILE A 218 10.97 -4.21 -12.11
C ILE A 218 12.33 -3.52 -12.01
N PHE A 219 13.29 -3.90 -12.85
CA PHE A 219 14.64 -3.32 -12.83
C PHE A 219 14.64 -1.84 -13.21
N SER A 220 13.88 -1.48 -14.26
CA SER A 220 13.74 -0.09 -14.71
C SER A 220 13.08 0.78 -13.65
N VAL A 221 12.04 0.27 -12.97
CA VAL A 221 11.36 1.00 -11.90
C VAL A 221 12.28 1.20 -10.70
N ALA A 222 13.00 0.15 -10.26
CA ALA A 222 13.93 0.23 -9.14
C ALA A 222 15.07 1.24 -9.40
N LEU A 223 15.63 1.22 -10.63
CA LEU A 223 16.66 2.17 -11.03
C LEU A 223 16.11 3.60 -11.05
N THR A 224 14.92 3.80 -11.63
CA THR A 224 14.28 5.13 -11.71
C THR A 224 14.01 5.71 -10.31
N MET A 225 13.47 4.91 -9.39
CA MET A 225 13.20 5.36 -8.02
C MET A 225 14.47 5.75 -7.28
N THR A 226 15.55 4.98 -7.45
CA THR A 226 16.84 5.27 -6.81
C THR A 226 17.48 6.52 -7.39
N LEU A 227 17.46 6.70 -8.71
CA LEU A 227 17.98 7.89 -9.38
C LEU A 227 17.18 9.15 -9.03
N TYR A 228 15.87 9.03 -8.86
CA TYR A 228 15.02 10.15 -8.44
C TYR A 228 15.27 10.57 -6.99
N ALA A 229 15.71 9.65 -6.13
CA ALA A 229 16.07 9.93 -4.75
C ALA A 229 17.49 10.52 -4.57
N ALA A 230 18.36 10.38 -5.58
CA ALA A 230 19.75 10.87 -5.58
C ALA A 230 19.87 12.35 -5.94
#